data_AF-A0A1Z9J358-F1
#
_entry.id   AF-A0A1Z9J358-F1
#
_cell.length_a   1.000
_cell.length_b   1.000
_cell.length_c   1.000
_cell.angle_alpha   90.00
_cell.angle_beta   90.00
_cell.angle_gamma   90.00
#
_symmetry.space_group_name_H-M   'P 1'
#
loop_
_entity.id
_entity.type
_entity.pdbx_description
1 polymer ?
#
loop_
_entity_poly.entity_id
_entity_poly.type
_entity_poly.pdbx_seq_one_letter_code
_entity_poly.pdbx_strand_id
1 'polypeptide(L)'
;MSEPVLLPGWLYQDPAIAQWELDGYAKQWWHPVAAVSQLQPVQSLAVELLGHSLLLTRDRDGLVRCFRNRCPHRGVELLPADGTVRSCRKLVCPYHGWTYNLEGELLAAAREDGFVPPLQRADWPLEALLTQEDGPLIWVALGDAPFPLPEQLKLIHGHALSSWQAPMQQHATSSLSLQCNWKVAHDNTLDDYHVAIAHPT
;
A
#
# COMPACT_ATOMS: atom_id res chain seq x y z
N MET A 1 -33.14 10.05 -10.33
CA MET A 1 -32.21 10.52 -9.28
C MET A 1 -32.77 10.02 -7.97
N SER A 2 -32.03 9.17 -7.25
CA SER A 2 -32.41 8.75 -5.89
C SER A 2 -32.34 9.96 -4.95
N GLU A 3 -33.15 9.99 -3.90
CA GLU A 3 -33.05 11.01 -2.85
C GLU A 3 -31.65 10.99 -2.21
N PRO A 4 -31.08 12.15 -1.84
CA PRO A 4 -29.82 12.21 -1.13
C PRO A 4 -29.98 11.57 0.24
N VAL A 5 -29.17 10.55 0.53
CA VAL A 5 -29.14 9.87 1.83
C VAL A 5 -27.87 10.29 2.54
N LEU A 6 -28.02 11.03 3.65
CA LEU A 6 -26.91 11.29 4.55
C LEU A 6 -26.61 10.04 5.38
N LEU A 7 -25.34 9.74 5.58
CA LEU A 7 -24.95 8.71 6.52
C LEU A 7 -25.35 9.15 7.95
N PRO A 8 -25.99 8.27 8.74
CA PRO A 8 -26.29 8.60 10.12
C PRO A 8 -25.01 8.79 10.95
N GLY A 9 -25.00 9.82 11.80
CA GLY A 9 -23.79 10.27 12.51
C GLY A 9 -23.06 9.22 13.34
N TRP A 10 -23.76 8.18 13.82
CA TRP A 10 -23.16 7.11 14.61
C TRP A 10 -22.16 6.26 13.81
N LEU A 11 -22.29 6.15 12.48
CA LEU A 11 -21.34 5.43 11.61
C LEU A 11 -19.92 6.02 11.62
N TYR A 12 -19.78 7.27 12.05
CA TYR A 12 -18.49 7.93 12.16
C TYR A 12 -17.81 7.69 13.52
N GLN A 13 -18.56 7.23 14.53
CA GLN A 13 -18.08 7.12 15.91
C GLN A 13 -18.06 5.69 16.44
N ASP A 14 -18.82 4.78 15.83
CA ASP A 14 -18.91 3.40 16.29
C ASP A 14 -17.62 2.60 15.99
N PRO A 15 -16.89 2.13 17.01
CA PRO A 15 -15.66 1.37 16.83
C PRO A 15 -15.88 0.01 16.17
N ALA A 16 -17.07 -0.60 16.31
CA ALA A 16 -17.39 -1.85 15.64
C ALA A 16 -17.51 -1.65 14.11
N ILE A 17 -18.05 -0.50 13.69
CA ILE A 17 -18.10 -0.12 12.27
C ILE A 17 -16.70 0.14 11.75
N ALA A 18 -15.87 0.89 12.48
CA ALA A 18 -14.48 1.13 12.07
C ALA A 18 -13.70 -0.19 11.92
N GLN A 19 -13.87 -1.14 12.84
CA GLN A 19 -13.22 -2.44 12.75
C GLN A 19 -13.74 -3.26 11.56
N TRP A 20 -15.06 -3.27 11.33
CA TRP A 20 -15.65 -3.92 10.15
C TRP A 20 -15.15 -3.32 8.83
N GLU A 21 -14.97 -1.99 8.78
CA GLU A 21 -14.42 -1.30 7.63
C GLU A 21 -12.97 -1.75 7.36
N LEU A 22 -12.12 -1.86 8.38
CA LEU A 22 -10.75 -2.35 8.23
C LEU A 22 -10.69 -3.82 7.83
N ASP A 23 -11.51 -4.67 8.47
CA ASP A 23 -11.43 -6.11 8.30
C ASP A 23 -12.09 -6.62 7.01
N GLY A 24 -13.09 -5.89 6.51
CA GLY A 24 -13.91 -6.32 5.38
C GLY A 24 -13.93 -5.32 4.24
N TYR A 25 -14.35 -4.07 4.50
CA TYR A 25 -14.52 -3.08 3.43
C TYR A 25 -13.19 -2.73 2.75
N ALA A 26 -12.15 -2.40 3.51
CA ALA A 26 -10.86 -1.97 2.98
C ALA A 26 -10.18 -3.05 2.13
N LYS A 27 -10.42 -4.33 2.41
CA LYS A 27 -9.85 -5.46 1.64
C LYS A 27 -10.49 -5.67 0.27
N GLN A 28 -11.64 -5.04 0.01
CA GLN A 28 -12.32 -5.12 -1.28
C GLN A 28 -11.78 -4.11 -2.31
N TRP A 29 -10.92 -3.19 -1.90
CA TRP A 29 -10.48 -2.07 -2.73
C TRP A 29 -8.96 -1.99 -2.87
N TRP A 30 -8.54 -1.29 -3.91
CA TRP A 30 -7.14 -0.94 -4.14
C TRP A 30 -6.81 0.38 -3.45
N HIS A 31 -5.62 0.45 -2.85
CA HIS A 31 -5.13 1.63 -2.15
C HIS A 31 -3.88 2.16 -2.82
N PRO A 32 -3.77 3.48 -3.08
CA PRO A 32 -2.53 4.06 -3.56
C PRO A 32 -1.53 4.12 -2.40
N VAL A 33 -0.32 3.60 -2.60
CA VAL A 33 0.68 3.46 -1.53
C VAL A 33 1.99 4.22 -1.78
N ALA A 34 2.29 4.55 -3.04
CA ALA A 34 3.47 5.32 -3.41
C ALA A 34 3.31 5.91 -4.81
N ALA A 35 4.07 6.97 -5.11
CA ALA A 35 4.23 7.42 -6.49
C ALA A 35 5.18 6.48 -7.26
N VAL A 36 4.87 6.23 -8.54
CA VAL A 36 5.73 5.45 -9.45
C VAL A 36 7.14 6.05 -9.50
N SER A 37 7.24 7.39 -9.53
CA SER A 37 8.51 8.11 -9.56
C SER A 37 9.36 7.95 -8.29
N GLN A 38 8.76 7.62 -7.16
CA GLN A 38 9.45 7.50 -5.87
C GLN A 38 10.33 6.25 -5.81
N LEU A 39 9.93 5.16 -6.47
CA LEU A 39 10.59 3.86 -6.40
C LEU A 39 11.21 3.50 -7.75
N GLN A 40 12.52 3.70 -7.91
CA GLN A 40 13.28 3.38 -9.11
C GLN A 40 13.73 1.90 -9.12
N PRO A 41 14.19 1.36 -10.28
CA PRO A 41 14.69 -0.01 -10.34
C PRO A 41 15.80 -0.28 -9.32
N VAL A 42 15.82 -1.49 -8.75
CA VAL A 42 16.78 -1.91 -7.71
C VAL A 42 16.66 -1.09 -6.42
N GLN A 43 15.43 -0.73 -6.07
CA GLN A 43 15.10 -0.07 -4.83
C GLN A 43 13.97 -0.79 -4.09
N SER A 44 13.88 -0.50 -2.80
CA SER A 44 12.76 -0.86 -1.95
C SER A 44 12.35 0.31 -1.08
N LEU A 45 11.12 0.30 -0.61
CA LEU A 45 10.62 1.17 0.43
C LEU A 45 9.56 0.43 1.22
N ALA A 46 9.37 0.78 2.49
CA ALA A 46 8.28 0.25 3.30
C ALA A 46 7.38 1.38 3.80
N VAL A 47 6.07 1.12 3.81
CA VAL A 47 5.03 2.08 4.21
C VAL A 47 4.00 1.37 5.07
N GLU A 48 3.30 2.13 5.91
CA GLU A 48 2.13 1.64 6.64
C GLU A 48 0.85 2.00 5.88
N LEU A 49 -0.02 1.01 5.69
CA LEU A 49 -1.37 1.19 5.16
C LEU A 49 -2.36 0.51 6.10
N LEU A 50 -3.23 1.30 6.74
CA LEU A 50 -4.33 0.78 7.59
C LEU A 50 -3.83 -0.20 8.68
N GLY A 51 -2.69 0.12 9.32
CA GLY A 51 -2.06 -0.73 10.33
C GLY A 51 -1.29 -1.94 9.77
N HIS A 52 -1.19 -2.07 8.44
CA HIS A 52 -0.37 -3.08 7.78
C HIS A 52 0.93 -2.48 7.28
N SER A 53 2.05 -3.05 7.72
CA SER A 53 3.38 -2.73 7.19
C SER A 53 3.57 -3.43 5.84
N LEU A 54 3.77 -2.63 4.80
CA LEU A 54 3.91 -3.05 3.41
C LEU A 54 5.33 -2.81 2.94
N LEU A 55 5.88 -3.76 2.20
CA LEU A 55 7.21 -3.68 1.60
C LEU A 55 7.06 -3.64 0.08
N LEU A 56 7.46 -2.54 -0.53
CA LEU A 56 7.53 -2.40 -1.97
C LEU A 56 8.95 -2.63 -2.46
N THR A 57 9.07 -3.32 -3.58
CA THR A 57 10.32 -3.50 -4.32
C THR A 57 10.09 -3.16 -5.79
N ARG A 58 11.11 -2.63 -6.45
CA ARG A 58 11.16 -2.62 -7.91
C ARG A 58 12.43 -3.36 -8.34
N ASP A 59 12.24 -4.43 -9.11
CA ASP A 59 13.36 -5.25 -9.57
C ASP A 59 14.18 -4.55 -10.66
N ARG A 60 15.15 -5.28 -11.22
CA ARG A 60 16.01 -4.78 -12.31
C ARG A 60 15.28 -4.62 -13.63
N ASP A 61 14.21 -5.39 -13.84
CA ASP A 61 13.38 -5.35 -15.04
C ASP A 61 12.33 -4.23 -14.95
N GLY A 62 12.27 -3.54 -13.80
CA GLY A 62 11.38 -2.41 -13.56
C GLY A 62 10.01 -2.81 -13.02
N LEU A 63 9.77 -4.10 -12.75
CA LEU A 63 8.50 -4.58 -12.24
C LEU A 63 8.40 -4.31 -10.74
N VAL A 64 7.35 -3.57 -10.36
CA VAL A 64 7.01 -3.31 -8.97
C VAL A 64 6.29 -4.50 -8.36
N ARG A 65 6.62 -4.83 -7.11
CA ARG A 65 5.91 -5.81 -6.28
C ARG A 65 5.69 -5.23 -4.90
N CYS A 66 4.65 -5.72 -4.23
CA CYS A 66 4.39 -5.45 -2.83
C CYS A 66 4.30 -6.77 -2.06
N PHE A 67 4.82 -6.76 -0.85
CA PHE A 67 4.74 -7.86 0.11
C PHE A 67 4.25 -7.34 1.44
N ARG A 68 3.70 -8.22 2.29
CA ARG A 68 3.69 -7.92 3.72
C ARG A 68 5.14 -7.75 4.17
N ASN A 69 5.43 -6.65 4.87
CA ASN A 69 6.75 -6.37 5.41
C ASN A 69 6.99 -7.19 6.68
N ARG A 70 7.05 -8.51 6.51
CA ARG A 70 7.07 -9.46 7.62
C ARG A 70 7.93 -10.64 7.23
N CYS A 71 9.08 -10.78 7.87
CA CYS A 71 9.94 -11.94 7.67
C CYS A 71 9.22 -13.23 8.13
N PRO A 72 9.01 -14.22 7.24
CA PRO A 72 8.38 -15.51 7.55
C PRO A 72 8.96 -16.23 8.78
N HIS A 73 10.24 -16.02 9.12
CA HIS A 73 10.88 -16.67 10.26
C HIS A 73 10.26 -16.29 11.62
N ARG A 74 10.22 -15.00 11.97
CA ARG A 74 9.72 -14.53 13.28
C ARG A 74 8.85 -13.28 13.22
N GLY A 75 8.40 -12.91 12.03
CA GLY A 75 7.44 -11.84 11.84
C GLY A 75 7.97 -10.43 12.03
N VAL A 76 9.28 -10.24 12.14
CA VAL A 76 9.87 -8.89 12.19
C VAL A 76 9.83 -8.24 10.82
N GLU A 77 9.75 -6.92 10.80
CA GLU A 77 9.86 -6.14 9.56
C GLU A 77 11.24 -6.32 8.90
N LEU A 78 11.26 -6.34 7.57
CA LEU A 78 12.50 -6.35 6.79
C LEU A 78 13.09 -4.93 6.69
N LEU A 79 12.22 -3.93 6.60
CA LEU A 79 12.58 -2.50 6.59
C LEU A 79 11.65 -1.72 7.53
N PRO A 80 12.09 -0.63 8.17
CA PRO A 80 11.17 0.26 8.86
C PRO A 80 10.15 0.85 7.89
N ALA A 81 8.87 0.87 8.26
CA ALA A 81 7.78 1.44 7.46
C ALA A 81 7.75 2.99 7.51
N ASP A 82 8.88 3.63 7.20
CA ASP A 82 9.10 5.07 7.32
C ASP A 82 9.00 5.82 5.97
N GLY A 83 8.67 5.11 4.89
CA GLY A 83 8.60 5.67 3.53
C GLY A 83 9.96 5.94 2.88
N THR A 84 11.07 5.61 3.55
CA THR A 84 12.42 5.87 3.04
C THR A 84 12.78 4.89 1.94
N VAL A 85 13.14 5.43 0.78
CA VAL A 85 13.64 4.68 -0.36
C VAL A 85 15.07 4.19 -0.10
N ARG A 86 15.32 2.92 -0.38
CA ARG A 86 16.61 2.26 -0.16
C ARG A 86 17.05 1.56 -1.43
N SER A 87 18.23 1.93 -1.93
CA SER A 87 18.90 1.17 -2.99
C SER A 87 19.34 -0.18 -2.44
N CYS A 88 18.82 -1.27 -3.00
CA CYS A 88 19.15 -2.61 -2.52
C CYS A 88 19.04 -3.64 -3.63
N ARG A 89 20.00 -4.57 -3.67
CA ARG A 89 19.97 -5.74 -4.58
C ARG A 89 19.33 -6.97 -3.92
N LYS A 90 19.13 -6.91 -2.60
CA LYS A 90 18.58 -7.96 -1.75
C LYS A 90 18.07 -7.32 -0.47
N LEU A 91 17.07 -7.96 0.14
CA LEU A 91 16.51 -7.58 1.43
C LEU A 91 17.12 -8.48 2.49
N VAL A 92 17.57 -7.93 3.61
CA VAL A 92 18.18 -8.72 4.69
C VAL A 92 17.40 -8.45 5.96
N CYS A 93 16.79 -9.50 6.51
CA CYS A 93 16.08 -9.42 7.77
C CYS A 93 17.04 -8.98 8.89
N PRO A 94 16.73 -7.89 9.62
CA PRO A 94 17.63 -7.33 10.62
C PRO A 94 17.79 -8.24 11.85
N TYR A 95 16.92 -9.23 12.02
CA TYR A 95 16.96 -10.09 13.20
C TYR A 95 17.93 -11.26 13.05
N HIS A 96 17.77 -12.09 12.01
CA HIS A 96 18.57 -13.31 11.84
C HIS A 96 19.20 -13.43 10.45
N GLY A 97 19.20 -12.36 9.64
CA GLY A 97 19.91 -12.34 8.35
C GLY A 97 19.27 -13.16 7.23
N TRP A 98 18.01 -13.59 7.38
CA TRP A 98 17.26 -14.19 6.27
C TRP A 98 17.23 -13.19 5.11
N THR A 99 17.70 -13.64 3.95
CA THR A 99 18.00 -12.79 2.81
C THR A 99 17.08 -13.13 1.66
N TYR A 100 16.39 -12.13 1.13
CA TYR A 100 15.46 -12.24 0.01
C TYR A 100 15.95 -11.46 -1.21
N ASN A 101 15.59 -11.91 -2.41
CA ASN A 101 15.68 -11.06 -3.61
C ASN A 101 14.53 -10.04 -3.64
N LEU A 102 14.45 -9.24 -4.70
CA LEU A 102 13.41 -8.23 -4.84
C LEU A 102 12.09 -8.83 -5.33
N GLU A 103 12.11 -10.08 -5.76
CA GLU A 103 10.97 -10.89 -6.17
C GLU A 103 10.32 -11.61 -4.98
N GLY A 104 10.90 -11.51 -3.78
CA GLY A 104 10.37 -12.06 -2.54
C GLY A 104 10.79 -13.51 -2.26
N GLU A 105 11.71 -14.06 -3.03
CA GLU A 105 12.23 -15.41 -2.86
C GLU A 105 13.35 -15.45 -1.82
N LEU A 106 13.32 -16.46 -0.94
CA LEU A 106 14.37 -16.67 0.06
C LEU A 106 15.66 -17.16 -0.63
N LEU A 107 16.70 -16.32 -0.61
CA LEU A 107 18.01 -16.64 -1.17
C LEU A 107 18.90 -17.37 -0.18
N ALA A 108 18.83 -16.99 1.10
CA ALA A 108 19.63 -17.58 2.16
C ALA A 108 19.00 -17.40 3.53
N ALA A 109 19.17 -18.38 4.40
CA ALA A 109 18.92 -18.28 5.83
C ALA A 109 20.23 -18.48 6.61
N ALA A 110 20.28 -17.96 7.85
CA ALA A 110 21.42 -18.23 8.71
C ALA A 110 21.42 -19.71 9.16
N ARG A 111 22.58 -20.36 9.10
CA ARG A 111 22.79 -21.75 9.56
C ARG A 111 21.80 -22.75 8.94
N GLU A 112 21.61 -22.69 7.63
CA GLU A 112 20.69 -23.58 6.89
C GLU A 112 20.95 -25.07 7.10
N ASP A 113 22.22 -25.44 7.24
CA ASP A 113 22.69 -26.79 7.54
C ASP A 113 22.23 -27.31 8.91
N GLY A 114 21.81 -26.41 9.81
CA GLY A 114 21.26 -26.75 11.12
C GLY A 114 19.76 -27.06 11.15
N PHE A 115 19.02 -26.89 10.04
CA PHE A 115 17.58 -27.16 10.00
C PHE A 115 17.30 -28.66 9.86
N VAL A 116 16.38 -29.18 10.70
CA VAL A 116 15.89 -30.56 10.63
C VAL A 116 14.36 -30.55 10.68
N PRO A 117 13.65 -30.92 9.60
CA PRO A 117 14.17 -31.32 8.29
C PRO A 117 14.92 -30.19 7.57
N PRO A 118 15.73 -30.49 6.53
CA PRO A 118 16.46 -29.47 5.77
C PRO A 118 15.54 -28.38 5.23
N LEU A 119 15.95 -27.12 5.41
CA LEU A 119 15.18 -25.96 4.97
C LEU A 119 14.97 -25.99 3.45
N GLN A 120 13.72 -26.06 3.02
CA GLN A 120 13.34 -25.85 1.62
C GLN A 120 13.02 -24.37 1.42
N ARG A 121 13.94 -23.61 0.84
CA ARG A 121 13.79 -22.14 0.71
C ARG A 121 12.51 -21.72 -0.02
N ALA A 122 12.07 -22.53 -0.98
CA ALA A 122 10.84 -22.31 -1.76
C ALA A 122 9.56 -22.30 -0.90
N ASP A 123 9.59 -22.91 0.29
CA ASP A 123 8.44 -22.94 1.21
C ASP A 123 8.33 -21.65 2.05
N TRP A 124 9.31 -20.73 1.92
CA TRP A 124 9.40 -19.53 2.76
C TRP A 124 9.53 -18.22 1.97
N PRO A 125 8.74 -17.98 0.91
CA PRO A 125 8.74 -16.69 0.23
C PRO A 125 8.14 -15.60 1.11
N LEU A 126 8.35 -14.34 0.73
CA LEU A 126 7.56 -13.24 1.26
C LEU A 126 6.11 -13.37 0.79
N GLU A 127 5.17 -12.96 1.64
CA GLU A 127 3.74 -12.97 1.32
C GLU A 127 3.44 -11.79 0.38
N ALA A 128 3.25 -12.11 -0.91
CA ALA A 128 2.96 -11.12 -1.94
C ALA A 128 1.53 -10.57 -1.82
N LEU A 129 1.37 -9.30 -2.15
CA LEU A 129 0.08 -8.62 -2.28
C LEU A 129 -0.16 -8.25 -3.75
N LEU A 130 -1.42 -8.25 -4.16
CA LEU A 130 -1.81 -7.78 -5.48
C LEU A 130 -1.36 -6.33 -5.66
N THR A 131 -0.58 -6.09 -6.71
CA THR A 131 0.07 -4.81 -6.98
C THR A 131 -0.13 -4.43 -8.44
N GLN A 132 -0.45 -3.18 -8.71
CA GLN A 132 -0.61 -2.65 -10.07
C GLN A 132 -0.11 -1.20 -10.14
N GLU A 133 0.49 -0.82 -11.27
CA GLU A 133 0.72 0.59 -11.59
C GLU A 133 -0.43 1.10 -12.47
N ASP A 134 -1.00 2.24 -12.10
CA ASP A 134 -1.99 2.94 -12.91
C ASP A 134 -1.81 4.45 -12.73
N GLY A 135 -1.53 5.13 -13.85
CA GLY A 135 -1.12 6.53 -13.86
C GLY A 135 0.17 6.76 -13.06
N PRO A 136 0.22 7.77 -12.18
CA PRO A 136 1.42 8.10 -11.42
C PRO A 136 1.58 7.29 -10.13
N LEU A 137 0.66 6.36 -9.84
CA LEU A 137 0.57 5.69 -8.54
C LEU A 137 0.80 4.18 -8.63
N ILE A 138 1.38 3.65 -7.57
CA ILE A 138 1.46 2.22 -7.27
C ILE A 138 0.28 1.89 -6.35
N TRP A 139 -0.53 0.94 -6.78
CA TRP A 139 -1.75 0.48 -6.10
C TRP A 139 -1.54 -0.90 -5.52
N VAL A 140 -2.03 -1.11 -4.30
CA VAL A 140 -1.98 -2.40 -3.59
C VAL A 140 -3.35 -2.75 -3.05
N ALA A 141 -3.76 -4.01 -3.21
CA ALA A 141 -4.93 -4.55 -2.55
C ALA A 141 -4.53 -5.40 -1.33
N LEU A 142 -5.25 -5.22 -0.23
CA LEU A 142 -5.03 -5.95 1.02
C LEU A 142 -5.77 -7.29 1.09
N GLY A 143 -6.77 -7.48 0.22
CA GLY A 143 -7.49 -8.73 0.04
C GLY A 143 -7.09 -9.44 -1.24
N ASP A 144 -7.38 -10.74 -1.31
CA ASP A 144 -7.00 -11.59 -2.43
C ASP A 144 -7.89 -11.42 -3.68
N ALA A 145 -9.06 -10.80 -3.51
CA ALA A 145 -10.06 -10.60 -4.57
C ALA A 145 -10.70 -9.20 -4.48
N PRO A 146 -9.93 -8.12 -4.70
CA PRO A 146 -10.47 -6.77 -4.73
C PRO A 146 -11.36 -6.59 -5.97
N PHE A 147 -12.20 -5.56 -5.95
CA PHE A 147 -12.84 -5.07 -7.16
C PHE A 147 -11.77 -4.70 -8.21
N PRO A 148 -12.05 -4.84 -9.53
CA PRO A 148 -11.08 -4.48 -10.56
C PRO A 148 -10.66 -3.01 -10.46
N LEU A 149 -9.35 -2.75 -10.43
CA LEU A 149 -8.81 -1.38 -10.37
C LEU A 149 -9.38 -0.46 -11.47
N PRO A 150 -9.52 -0.89 -12.74
CA PRO A 150 -10.10 -0.02 -13.78
C PRO A 150 -11.54 0.44 -13.49
N GLU A 151 -12.35 -0.39 -12.82
CA GLU A 151 -13.71 0.01 -12.42
C GLU A 151 -13.65 1.00 -11.24
N GLN A 152 -12.73 0.82 -10.31
CA GLN A 152 -12.48 1.78 -9.22
C GLN A 152 -12.00 3.14 -9.78
N LEU A 153 -11.23 3.15 -10.87
CA LEU A 153 -10.69 4.36 -11.50
C LEU A 153 -11.55 4.88 -12.66
N LYS A 154 -12.76 4.35 -12.87
CA LYS A 154 -13.59 4.63 -14.03
C LYS A 154 -13.84 6.13 -14.29
N LEU A 155 -14.03 6.93 -13.25
CA LEU A 155 -14.22 8.39 -13.40
C LEU A 155 -12.94 9.08 -13.87
N ILE A 156 -11.79 8.71 -13.32
CA ILE A 156 -10.49 9.27 -13.72
C ILE A 156 -10.17 8.87 -15.16
N HIS A 157 -10.33 7.59 -15.49
CA HIS A 157 -10.13 7.09 -16.85
C HIS A 157 -11.15 7.64 -17.85
N GLY A 158 -12.37 7.94 -17.43
CA GLY A 158 -13.41 8.52 -18.30
C GLY A 158 -13.22 10.02 -18.59
N HIS A 159 -12.68 10.78 -17.63
CA HIS A 159 -12.67 12.24 -17.72
C HIS A 159 -11.26 12.87 -17.81
N ALA A 160 -10.21 12.16 -17.38
CA ALA A 160 -8.88 12.74 -17.22
C ALA A 160 -7.74 11.78 -17.65
N LEU A 161 -8.03 10.76 -18.47
CA LEU A 161 -7.05 9.70 -18.81
C LEU A 161 -5.72 10.25 -19.34
N SER A 162 -5.75 11.23 -20.25
CA SER A 162 -4.55 11.79 -20.84
C SER A 162 -3.66 12.48 -19.82
N SER A 163 -4.25 13.26 -18.90
CA SER A 163 -3.54 13.90 -17.80
C SER A 163 -3.06 12.88 -16.77
N TRP A 164 -3.88 11.87 -16.47
CA TRP A 164 -3.57 10.80 -15.53
C TRP A 164 -2.40 9.93 -15.99
N GLN A 165 -2.29 9.66 -17.29
CA GLN A 165 -1.20 8.89 -17.88
C GLN A 165 0.02 9.73 -18.25
N ALA A 166 -0.04 11.06 -18.11
CA ALA A 166 1.10 11.91 -18.36
C ALA A 166 2.23 11.62 -17.35
N PRO A 167 3.51 11.68 -17.77
CA PRO A 167 4.63 11.52 -16.84
C PRO A 167 4.55 12.53 -15.69
N MET A 168 4.49 12.02 -14.47
CA MET A 168 4.49 12.83 -13.25
C MET A 168 5.67 12.47 -12.36
N GLN A 169 6.13 13.45 -11.61
CA GLN A 169 7.18 13.29 -10.60
C GLN A 169 6.66 13.82 -9.28
N GLN A 170 6.77 13.02 -8.23
CA GLN A 170 6.47 13.45 -6.88
C GLN A 170 7.41 14.60 -6.50
N HIS A 171 6.86 15.78 -6.30
CA HIS A 171 7.63 16.97 -5.94
C HIS A 171 7.93 17.02 -4.44
N ALA A 172 6.91 16.73 -3.61
CA ALA A 172 7.00 16.76 -2.16
C ALA A 172 5.94 15.82 -1.56
N THR A 173 6.14 15.46 -0.30
CA THR A 173 5.17 14.73 0.51
C THR A 173 4.86 15.56 1.75
N SER A 174 3.58 15.65 2.09
CA SER A 174 3.12 16.22 3.36
C SER A 174 2.20 15.20 4.03
N SER A 175 2.29 15.09 5.35
CA SER A 175 1.48 14.16 6.13
C SER A 175 0.96 14.88 7.36
N LEU A 176 -0.34 14.71 7.61
CA LEU A 176 -1.04 15.28 8.75
C LEU A 176 -1.93 14.22 9.37
N SER A 177 -1.85 14.08 10.70
CA SER A 177 -2.77 13.23 11.44
C SER A 177 -4.02 14.02 11.83
N LEU A 178 -5.17 13.55 11.37
CA LEU A 178 -6.47 14.14 11.69
C LEU A 178 -7.17 13.28 12.75
N GLN A 179 -7.71 13.92 13.79
CA GLN A 179 -8.51 13.26 14.82
C GLN A 179 -9.98 13.16 14.36
N CYS A 180 -10.22 12.46 13.26
CA CYS A 180 -11.56 12.24 12.72
C CYS A 180 -11.67 10.85 12.07
N ASN A 181 -12.91 10.42 11.81
CA ASN A 181 -13.15 9.24 10.99
C ASN A 181 -12.75 9.52 9.54
N TRP A 182 -12.14 8.55 8.85
CA TRP A 182 -11.66 8.69 7.48
C TRP A 182 -12.76 9.16 6.51
N LYS A 183 -14.02 8.73 6.74
CA LYS A 183 -15.17 9.14 5.93
C LYS A 183 -15.39 10.65 5.96
N VAL A 184 -15.16 11.32 7.10
CA VAL A 184 -15.30 12.79 7.21
C VAL A 184 -14.29 13.50 6.31
N ALA A 185 -13.03 13.06 6.33
CA ALA A 185 -11.99 13.63 5.47
C ALA A 185 -12.28 13.35 3.99
N HIS A 186 -12.75 12.14 3.68
CA HIS A 186 -13.11 11.75 2.32
C HIS A 186 -14.30 12.55 1.77
N ASP A 187 -15.41 12.60 2.52
CA ASP A 187 -16.63 13.31 2.14
C ASP A 187 -16.33 14.81 1.91
N ASN A 188 -15.48 15.40 2.74
CA ASN A 188 -15.05 16.80 2.61
C ASN A 188 -14.30 17.08 1.29
N THR A 189 -13.50 16.13 0.79
CA THR A 189 -12.81 16.29 -0.51
C THR A 189 -13.74 16.19 -1.72
N LEU A 190 -14.95 15.64 -1.53
CA LEU A 190 -15.95 15.48 -2.59
C LEU A 190 -17.02 16.58 -2.57
N ASP A 191 -16.98 17.48 -1.59
CA ASP A 191 -17.97 18.54 -1.38
C ASP A 191 -17.31 19.93 -1.48
N ASP A 192 -17.66 20.71 -2.50
CA ASP A 192 -17.18 22.09 -2.65
C ASP A 192 -18.02 23.13 -1.89
N TYR A 193 -19.13 22.71 -1.28
CA TYR A 193 -20.07 23.60 -0.59
C TYR A 193 -19.42 24.39 0.55
N HIS A 194 -18.46 23.78 1.24
CA HIS A 194 -17.76 24.41 2.36
C HIS A 194 -16.75 25.49 1.93
N VAL A 195 -16.34 25.53 0.65
CA VAL A 195 -15.18 26.31 0.20
C VAL A 195 -15.37 27.81 0.45
N ALA A 196 -16.54 28.34 0.11
CA ALA A 196 -16.84 29.77 0.24
C ALA A 196 -16.81 30.28 1.69
N ILE A 197 -16.98 29.40 2.68
CA ILE A 197 -17.04 29.75 4.10
C ILE A 197 -15.75 29.37 4.83
N ALA A 198 -15.20 28.19 4.56
CA ALA A 198 -14.03 27.64 5.27
C ALA A 198 -12.69 28.13 4.71
N HIS A 199 -12.67 28.62 3.46
CA HIS A 199 -11.46 29.15 2.81
C HIS A 199 -11.63 30.63 2.41
N PRO A 200 -11.84 31.55 3.37
CA PRO A 200 -11.92 32.98 3.06
C PRO A 200 -10.56 33.50 2.58
N THR A 201 -10.58 34.37 1.57
CA THR A 201 -9.41 35.10 1.02
C THR A 201 -8.87 36.15 1.97
#